data_AF-A0A7S4EJA5-F1
#
_entry.id   AF-A0A7S4EJA5-F1
#
_cell.length_a   1.000
_cell.length_b   1.000
_cell.length_c   1.000
_cell.angle_alpha   90.00
_cell.angle_beta   90.00
_cell.angle_gamma   90.00
#
_symmetry.space_group_name_H-M   'P 1'
#
loop_
_entity.id
_entity.type
_entity.pdbx_description
1 polymer ?
#
loop_
_entity_poly.entity_id
_entity_poly.type
_entity_poly.pdbx_seq_one_letter_code
_entity_poly.pdbx_strand_id
1 'polypeptide(L)'
;MNFSLAAATLLATAASVSAFGTKQLAPTFVPDANAFAYGLPGAIDPVGNFDPLGLSEGKDFETIKQYREAELQHGRVAMLGAIGLLVTEEPIEFHPLFEADNKDIGPAIRHLDEVRAVSPGFFEILGIIIGALELNRALTGWTAPGDVFGSGRIFNEDYFTGDVGFDPLGLAPEDPDEFYTLHTKELQNGRLAMLGWSGMVAQELVNGKEIFVNAGLAEDRFDPSQLPVQF
;
A
#
# COMPACT_ATOMS: atom_id res chain seq x y z
N MET A 1 -28.17 5.14 17.62
CA MET A 1 -27.01 5.30 16.72
C MET A 1 -26.08 6.31 17.35
N ASN A 2 -25.17 5.85 18.20
CA ASN A 2 -24.14 6.71 18.78
C ASN A 2 -22.89 6.55 17.90
N PHE A 3 -22.83 7.31 16.80
CA PHE A 3 -21.55 7.47 16.11
C PHE A 3 -20.62 8.21 17.07
N SER A 4 -19.58 7.51 17.54
CA SER A 4 -18.54 8.10 18.37
C SER A 4 -18.02 9.38 17.70
N LEU A 5 -17.79 10.42 18.51
CA LEU A 5 -17.35 11.74 18.08
C LEU A 5 -16.10 11.67 17.17
N ALA A 6 -15.30 10.61 17.31
CA ALA A 6 -14.10 10.33 16.52
C ALA A 6 -14.39 10.01 15.03
N ALA A 7 -15.50 9.34 14.72
CA ALA A 7 -15.87 9.03 13.33
C ALA A 7 -16.38 10.28 12.59
N ALA A 8 -17.03 11.20 13.32
CA ALA A 8 -17.51 12.46 12.79
C ALA A 8 -16.37 13.47 12.53
N THR A 9 -15.31 13.46 13.34
CA THR A 9 -14.13 14.30 13.11
C THR A 9 -13.30 13.83 11.92
N LEU A 10 -13.23 12.52 11.64
CA LEU A 10 -12.55 11.99 10.44
C LEU A 10 -13.24 12.44 9.14
N LEU A 11 -14.57 12.51 9.15
CA LEU A 11 -15.37 13.01 8.01
C LEU A 11 -15.20 14.53 7.80
N ALA A 12 -15.02 15.30 8.89
CA ALA A 12 -14.85 16.75 8.81
C ALA A 12 -13.45 17.17 8.31
N THR A 13 -12.43 16.33 8.48
CA THR A 13 -11.06 16.58 7.96
C THR A 13 -10.90 16.23 6.47
N ALA A 14 -11.84 15.50 5.87
CA ALA A 14 -11.82 15.20 4.43
C ALA A 14 -12.12 16.42 3.54
N ALA A 15 -12.63 17.53 4.10
CA ALA A 15 -12.98 18.73 3.35
C ALA A 15 -11.81 19.71 3.11
N SER A 16 -10.63 19.45 3.69
CA SER A 16 -9.41 20.23 3.43
C SER A 16 -8.45 19.50 2.49
N VAL A 17 -8.92 19.14 1.28
CA VAL A 17 -8.09 18.59 0.19
C VAL A 17 -7.35 19.72 -0.54
N SER A 18 -6.69 20.60 0.21
CA SER A 18 -5.88 21.71 -0.33
C SER A 18 -4.43 21.65 0.12
N ALA A 19 -4.02 20.59 0.82
CA ALA A 19 -2.69 20.48 1.44
C ALA A 19 -1.75 19.46 0.79
N PHE A 20 -2.12 18.86 -0.34
CA PHE A 20 -1.21 18.02 -1.12
C PHE A 20 -0.46 18.91 -2.11
N GLY A 21 0.85 19.07 -1.91
CA GLY A 21 1.70 19.91 -2.75
C GLY A 21 1.68 19.41 -4.19
N THR A 22 1.39 20.30 -5.14
CA THR A 22 1.38 19.99 -6.58
C THR A 22 2.77 20.06 -7.22
N LYS A 23 3.82 20.17 -6.41
CA LYS A 23 5.20 20.22 -6.90
C LYS A 23 5.74 18.80 -6.93
N GLN A 24 6.06 18.33 -8.12
CA GLN A 24 6.85 17.13 -8.31
C GLN A 24 8.18 17.25 -7.57
N LEU A 25 8.47 16.27 -6.74
CA LEU A 25 9.65 16.19 -5.88
C LEU A 25 10.77 15.40 -6.56
N ALA A 26 10.41 14.47 -7.43
CA ALA A 26 11.36 13.65 -8.16
C ALA A 26 12.17 14.46 -9.18
N PRO A 27 13.47 14.14 -9.35
CA PRO A 27 14.31 14.73 -10.40
C PRO A 27 13.80 14.32 -11.79
N THR A 28 14.12 15.13 -12.81
CA THR A 28 13.82 14.80 -14.22
C THR A 28 14.53 13.50 -14.60
N PHE A 29 13.75 12.45 -14.87
CA PHE A 29 14.27 11.14 -15.26
C PHE A 29 14.47 11.07 -16.78
N VAL A 30 15.68 10.68 -17.21
CA VAL A 30 15.99 10.45 -18.62
C VAL A 30 16.06 8.94 -18.88
N PRO A 31 15.17 8.37 -19.71
CA PRO A 31 15.15 6.94 -19.95
C PRO A 31 16.35 6.49 -20.80
N ASP A 32 16.99 5.39 -20.41
CA ASP A 32 18.04 4.73 -21.20
C ASP A 32 17.51 3.42 -21.79
N ALA A 33 17.28 3.40 -23.12
CA ALA A 33 16.76 2.23 -23.83
C ALA A 33 17.67 0.99 -23.78
N ASN A 34 18.95 1.14 -23.42
CA ASN A 34 19.89 0.00 -23.29
C ASN A 34 19.94 -0.58 -21.88
N ALA A 35 19.39 0.13 -20.88
CA ALA A 35 19.35 -0.32 -19.50
C ALA A 35 18.09 -1.14 -19.21
N PHE A 36 18.19 -2.07 -18.24
CA PHE A 36 17.03 -2.83 -17.78
C PHE A 36 15.92 -1.90 -17.27
N ALA A 37 14.68 -2.16 -17.67
CA ALA A 37 13.52 -1.31 -17.38
C ALA A 37 13.76 0.19 -17.68
N TYR A 38 14.49 0.49 -18.77
CA TYR A 38 14.84 1.84 -19.20
C TYR A 38 15.67 2.67 -18.19
N GLY A 39 16.36 2.01 -17.25
CA GLY A 39 17.15 2.66 -16.20
C GLY A 39 16.34 3.00 -14.94
N LEU A 40 15.10 2.51 -14.82
CA LEU A 40 14.28 2.75 -13.63
C LEU A 40 14.91 2.12 -12.37
N PRO A 41 14.95 2.85 -11.23
CA PRO A 41 15.56 2.39 -9.99
C PRO A 41 14.86 1.14 -9.44
N GLY A 42 15.61 0.22 -8.83
CA GLY A 42 15.06 -0.98 -8.17
C GLY A 42 15.71 -2.32 -8.52
N ALA A 43 16.59 -2.35 -9.51
CA ALA A 43 17.47 -3.49 -9.76
C ALA A 43 18.73 -3.34 -8.90
N ILE A 44 18.93 -4.24 -7.94
CA ILE A 44 20.14 -4.30 -7.11
C ILE A 44 20.56 -5.75 -6.91
N ASP A 45 21.86 -5.96 -6.68
CA ASP A 45 22.38 -7.25 -6.24
C ASP A 45 21.80 -7.61 -4.86
N PRO A 46 21.50 -8.91 -4.59
CA PRO A 46 21.93 -10.11 -5.31
C PRO A 46 20.97 -10.61 -6.41
N VAL A 47 19.77 -10.03 -6.54
CA VAL A 47 18.74 -10.50 -7.48
C VAL A 47 18.90 -9.86 -8.86
N GLY A 48 19.45 -8.64 -8.91
CA GLY A 48 19.74 -7.92 -10.14
C GLY A 48 18.49 -7.65 -10.99
N ASN A 49 18.57 -7.96 -12.27
CA ASN A 49 17.49 -7.78 -13.26
C ASN A 49 16.56 -9.00 -13.27
N PHE A 50 15.62 -9.04 -12.33
CA PHE A 50 14.68 -10.15 -12.20
C PHE A 50 13.50 -10.03 -13.17
N ASP A 51 13.58 -10.70 -14.32
CA ASP A 51 12.46 -10.92 -15.22
C ASP A 51 12.54 -12.31 -15.89
N PRO A 52 12.29 -13.40 -15.15
CA PRO A 52 12.40 -14.75 -15.70
C PRO A 52 11.31 -15.10 -16.73
N LEU A 53 10.24 -14.30 -16.79
CA LEU A 53 9.10 -14.52 -17.70
C LEU A 53 9.13 -13.59 -18.92
N GLY A 54 10.14 -12.73 -19.04
CA GLY A 54 10.28 -11.79 -20.16
C GLY A 54 9.12 -10.81 -20.28
N LEU A 55 8.49 -10.43 -19.15
CA LEU A 55 7.34 -9.52 -19.16
C LEU A 55 7.71 -8.10 -19.60
N SER A 56 8.98 -7.74 -19.44
CA SER A 56 9.55 -6.46 -19.87
C SER A 56 10.10 -6.47 -21.30
N GLU A 57 10.30 -7.65 -21.90
CA GLU A 57 10.87 -7.77 -23.24
C GLU A 57 9.88 -7.29 -24.31
N GLY A 58 10.33 -6.37 -25.18
CA GLY A 58 9.53 -5.84 -26.28
C GLY A 58 8.38 -4.92 -25.86
N LYS A 59 8.34 -4.49 -24.61
CA LYS A 59 7.40 -3.46 -24.13
C LYS A 59 7.96 -2.06 -24.34
N ASP A 60 7.05 -1.14 -24.62
CA ASP A 60 7.31 0.29 -24.67
C ASP A 60 7.61 0.86 -23.28
N PHE A 61 8.29 2.01 -23.25
CA PHE A 61 8.66 2.68 -22.01
C PHE A 61 7.43 3.01 -21.13
N GLU A 62 6.31 3.37 -21.74
CA GLU A 62 5.10 3.73 -20.99
C GLU A 62 4.52 2.51 -20.27
N THR A 63 4.45 1.35 -20.93
CA THR A 63 4.04 0.10 -20.28
C THR A 63 4.99 -0.30 -19.13
N ILE A 64 6.31 -0.14 -19.29
CA ILE A 64 7.26 -0.42 -18.21
C ILE A 64 7.08 0.54 -17.04
N LYS A 65 6.82 1.82 -17.32
CA LYS A 65 6.49 2.84 -16.32
C LYS A 65 5.21 2.47 -15.55
N GLN A 66 4.21 1.87 -16.23
CA GLN A 66 2.98 1.38 -15.59
C GLN A 66 3.24 0.19 -14.67
N TYR A 67 4.09 -0.76 -15.08
CA TYR A 67 4.46 -1.89 -14.23
C TYR A 67 5.21 -1.43 -12.99
N ARG A 68 6.09 -0.43 -13.12
CA ARG A 68 6.77 0.16 -11.99
C ARG A 68 5.82 0.88 -11.03
N GLU A 69 4.87 1.63 -11.57
CA GLU A 69 3.83 2.30 -10.77
C GLU A 69 3.01 1.27 -9.97
N ALA A 70 2.60 0.20 -10.64
CA ALA A 70 1.85 -0.88 -10.01
C ALA A 70 2.68 -1.56 -8.90
N GLU A 71 3.95 -1.90 -9.17
CA GLU A 71 4.85 -2.50 -8.18
C GLU A 71 4.99 -1.62 -6.93
N LEU A 72 5.21 -0.32 -7.11
CA LEU A 72 5.39 0.61 -6.02
C LEU A 72 4.12 0.74 -5.16
N GLN A 73 2.94 0.80 -5.79
CA GLN A 73 1.68 0.89 -5.06
C GLN A 73 1.37 -0.38 -4.27
N HIS A 74 1.56 -1.55 -4.88
CA HIS A 74 1.39 -2.82 -4.18
C HIS A 74 2.39 -2.92 -3.03
N GLY A 75 3.63 -2.48 -3.22
CA GLY A 75 4.64 -2.39 -2.17
C GLY A 75 4.21 -1.49 -1.00
N ARG A 76 3.73 -0.26 -1.28
CA ARG A 76 3.25 0.68 -0.25
C ARG A 76 2.08 0.13 0.55
N VAL A 77 1.08 -0.42 -0.13
CA VAL A 77 -0.09 -1.04 0.53
C VAL A 77 0.32 -2.26 1.34
N ALA A 78 1.22 -3.09 0.81
CA ALA A 78 1.72 -4.27 1.52
C ALA A 78 2.57 -3.92 2.74
N MET A 79 3.38 -2.85 2.70
CA MET A 79 4.13 -2.38 3.88
C MET A 79 3.19 -1.99 5.01
N LEU A 80 2.13 -1.24 4.71
CA LEU A 80 1.11 -0.87 5.69
C LEU A 80 0.32 -2.09 6.18
N GLY A 81 -0.04 -3.00 5.27
CA GLY A 81 -0.76 -4.23 5.60
C GLY A 81 0.05 -5.18 6.48
N ALA A 82 1.34 -5.36 6.20
CA ALA A 82 2.24 -6.21 6.97
C ALA A 82 2.43 -5.68 8.40
N ILE A 83 2.66 -4.36 8.56
CA ILE A 83 2.77 -3.75 9.88
C ILE A 83 1.42 -3.80 10.61
N GLY A 84 0.32 -3.51 9.90
CA GLY A 84 -1.03 -3.56 10.46
C GLY A 84 -1.32 -4.91 11.09
N LEU A 85 -1.06 -6.00 10.34
CA LEU A 85 -1.23 -7.37 10.82
C LEU A 85 -0.41 -7.64 12.09
N LEU A 86 0.89 -7.30 12.09
CA LEU A 86 1.76 -7.52 13.26
C LEU A 86 1.37 -6.70 14.49
N VAL A 87 0.78 -5.52 14.30
CA VAL A 87 0.35 -4.64 15.41
C VAL A 87 -1.00 -5.07 15.99
N THR A 88 -1.85 -5.70 15.18
CA THR A 88 -3.18 -6.14 15.60
C THR A 88 -3.22 -7.51 16.26
N GLU A 89 -2.14 -8.27 16.21
CA GLU A 89 -2.04 -9.60 16.84
C GLU A 89 -1.39 -9.56 18.23
N GLU A 90 -1.53 -10.66 19.00
CA GLU A 90 -0.87 -10.84 20.29
C GLU A 90 0.66 -10.76 20.13
N PRO A 91 1.40 -10.00 20.95
CA PRO A 91 1.04 -9.42 22.24
C PRO A 91 0.63 -7.94 22.21
N ILE A 92 0.52 -7.33 21.03
CA ILE A 92 0.33 -5.87 20.92
C ILE A 92 -1.16 -5.51 20.98
N GLU A 93 -2.04 -6.32 20.37
CA GLU A 93 -3.51 -6.18 20.40
C GLU A 93 -4.00 -4.72 20.24
N PHE A 94 -3.30 -3.91 19.43
CA PHE A 94 -3.57 -2.48 19.38
C PHE A 94 -4.63 -2.15 18.31
N HIS A 95 -5.86 -1.90 18.78
CA HIS A 95 -6.99 -1.53 17.94
C HIS A 95 -7.48 -0.09 18.24
N PRO A 96 -6.90 0.95 17.58
CA PRO A 96 -7.23 2.34 17.89
C PRO A 96 -8.61 2.80 17.40
N LEU A 97 -9.20 2.10 16.42
CA LEU A 97 -10.42 2.52 15.73
C LEU A 97 -11.67 1.69 16.09
N PHE A 98 -11.48 0.52 16.70
CA PHE A 98 -12.54 -0.40 17.04
C PHE A 98 -12.40 -0.73 18.52
N GLU A 99 -13.47 -0.53 19.31
CA GLU A 99 -13.51 -0.79 20.75
C GLU A 99 -13.41 -2.30 21.03
N ALA A 100 -12.20 -2.84 20.86
CA ALA A 100 -11.82 -4.22 21.15
C ALA A 100 -11.19 -4.32 22.55
N ASP A 101 -11.60 -3.47 23.49
CA ASP A 101 -11.07 -3.48 24.84
C ASP A 101 -11.42 -4.83 25.50
N ASN A 102 -10.41 -5.66 25.76
CA ASN A 102 -10.52 -7.05 26.27
C ASN A 102 -11.23 -8.07 25.37
N LYS A 103 -11.32 -7.86 24.05
CA LYS A 103 -11.79 -8.90 23.13
C LYS A 103 -10.65 -9.38 22.26
N ASP A 104 -10.25 -10.62 22.47
CA ASP A 104 -9.39 -11.34 21.55
C ASP A 104 -10.19 -11.62 20.27
N ILE A 105 -9.91 -10.84 19.22
CA ILE A 105 -10.58 -10.94 17.91
C ILE A 105 -10.02 -12.14 17.11
N GLY A 106 -8.95 -12.77 17.60
CA GLY A 106 -8.28 -13.90 16.97
C GLY A 106 -7.48 -13.51 15.74
N PRO A 107 -7.25 -14.46 14.81
CA PRO A 107 -6.41 -14.24 13.63
C PRO A 107 -6.83 -12.99 12.84
N ALA A 108 -5.84 -12.17 12.47
CA ALA A 108 -6.02 -10.89 11.76
C ALA A 108 -6.89 -11.01 10.50
N ILE A 109 -6.89 -12.17 9.85
CA ILE A 109 -7.75 -12.44 8.69
C ILE A 109 -9.26 -12.35 8.99
N ARG A 110 -9.68 -12.59 10.24
CA ARG A 110 -11.09 -12.53 10.67
C ARG A 110 -11.50 -11.12 11.09
N HIS A 111 -10.54 -10.21 11.27
CA HIS A 111 -10.81 -8.85 11.75
C HIS A 111 -11.67 -8.06 10.77
N LEU A 112 -11.55 -8.30 9.46
CA LEU A 112 -12.38 -7.62 8.45
C LEU A 112 -13.86 -7.96 8.57
N ASP A 113 -14.20 -9.20 8.92
CA ASP A 113 -15.59 -9.63 9.14
C ASP A 113 -16.16 -8.96 10.40
N GLU A 114 -15.35 -8.85 11.46
CA GLU A 114 -15.74 -8.18 12.69
C GLU A 114 -15.96 -6.67 12.48
N VAL A 115 -15.06 -6.00 11.76
CA VAL A 115 -15.22 -4.58 11.42
C VAL A 115 -16.54 -4.33 10.69
N ARG A 116 -16.93 -5.23 9.77
CA ARG A 116 -18.22 -5.12 9.08
C ARG A 116 -19.41 -5.38 10.01
N ALA A 117 -19.27 -6.27 10.99
CA ALA A 117 -20.32 -6.55 11.97
C ALA A 117 -20.51 -5.39 12.96
N VAL A 118 -19.41 -4.78 13.42
CA VAL A 118 -19.42 -3.67 14.39
C VAL A 118 -19.75 -2.34 13.72
N SER A 119 -19.22 -2.09 12.52
CA SER A 119 -19.43 -0.87 11.75
C SER A 119 -19.76 -1.18 10.28
N PRO A 120 -21.04 -1.45 9.96
CA PRO A 120 -21.47 -1.85 8.62
C PRO A 120 -21.24 -0.83 7.49
N GLY A 121 -20.88 0.41 7.82
CA GLY A 121 -20.58 1.48 6.86
C GLY A 121 -19.10 1.84 6.75
N PHE A 122 -18.22 1.17 7.50
CA PHE A 122 -16.79 1.52 7.55
C PHE A 122 -16.12 1.34 6.18
N PHE A 123 -16.34 0.22 5.52
CA PHE A 123 -15.71 -0.10 4.23
C PHE A 123 -16.21 0.79 3.09
N GLU A 124 -17.47 1.20 3.15
CA GLU A 124 -18.10 2.08 2.17
C GLU A 124 -17.54 3.50 2.30
N ILE A 125 -17.39 4.02 3.52
CA ILE A 125 -16.74 5.31 3.79
C ILE A 125 -15.27 5.25 3.40
N LEU A 126 -14.55 4.20 3.79
CA LEU A 126 -13.15 3.99 3.44
C LEU A 126 -12.97 3.94 1.92
N GLY A 127 -13.85 3.23 1.21
CA GLY A 127 -13.84 3.15 -0.25
C GLY A 127 -14.03 4.51 -0.93
N ILE A 128 -14.89 5.37 -0.39
CA ILE A 128 -15.06 6.75 -0.91
C ILE A 128 -13.79 7.58 -0.69
N ILE A 129 -13.17 7.48 0.50
CA ILE A 129 -11.95 8.22 0.83
C ILE A 129 -10.79 7.76 -0.07
N ILE A 130 -10.56 6.44 -0.16
CA ILE A 130 -9.53 5.88 -1.04
C ILE A 130 -9.83 6.23 -2.50
N GLY A 131 -11.09 6.15 -2.93
CA GLY A 131 -11.49 6.53 -4.28
C GLY A 131 -11.19 8.00 -4.60
N ALA A 132 -11.38 8.91 -3.66
CA ALA A 132 -11.03 10.32 -3.83
C ALA A 132 -9.51 10.54 -3.91
N LEU A 133 -8.73 9.83 -3.09
CA LEU A 133 -7.26 9.89 -3.12
C LEU A 133 -6.68 9.29 -4.41
N GLU A 134 -7.21 8.16 -4.86
CA GLU A 134 -6.86 7.53 -6.13
C GLU A 134 -7.25 8.41 -7.33
N LEU A 135 -8.38 9.11 -7.25
CA LEU A 135 -8.76 10.08 -8.27
C LEU A 135 -7.78 11.26 -8.31
N ASN A 136 -7.38 11.80 -7.16
CA ASN A 136 -6.40 12.88 -7.11
C ASN A 136 -5.06 12.43 -7.73
N ARG A 137 -4.58 11.23 -7.37
CA ARG A 137 -3.39 10.63 -7.97
C ARG A 137 -3.56 10.42 -9.48
N ALA A 138 -4.73 9.93 -9.92
CA ALA A 138 -5.01 9.72 -11.33
C ALA A 138 -4.92 11.02 -12.13
N LEU A 139 -5.45 12.11 -11.59
CA LEU A 139 -5.39 13.44 -12.22
C LEU A 139 -3.97 14.02 -12.28
N THR A 140 -3.13 13.73 -11.27
CA THR A 140 -1.74 14.19 -11.25
C THR A 140 -0.84 13.38 -12.18
N GLY A 141 -0.99 12.05 -12.19
CA GLY A 141 -0.08 11.15 -12.89
C GLY A 141 -0.43 10.86 -14.35
N TRP A 142 -1.72 10.87 -14.69
CA TRP A 142 -2.19 10.40 -16.00
C TRP A 142 -2.70 11.53 -16.87
N THR A 143 -2.52 11.38 -18.17
CA THR A 143 -3.12 12.28 -19.16
C THR A 143 -4.63 12.14 -19.15
N ALA A 144 -5.37 13.23 -19.36
CA ALA A 144 -6.83 13.18 -19.39
C ALA A 144 -7.31 12.26 -20.54
N PRO A 145 -8.38 11.47 -20.35
CA PRO A 145 -8.90 10.55 -21.37
C PRO A 145 -9.24 11.21 -22.71
N GLY A 146 -9.45 12.54 -22.72
CA GLY A 146 -9.75 13.32 -23.93
C GLY A 146 -8.52 13.69 -24.78
N ASP A 147 -7.31 13.62 -24.22
CA ASP A 147 -6.07 14.05 -24.91
C ASP A 147 -5.37 12.88 -25.62
N VAL A 148 -5.69 11.64 -25.23
CA VAL A 148 -5.10 10.39 -25.75
C VAL A 148 -6.19 9.43 -26.22
N PHE A 149 -6.93 9.84 -27.26
CA PHE A 149 -7.87 8.94 -27.94
C PHE A 149 -7.11 7.86 -28.71
N GLY A 150 -7.13 6.62 -28.20
CA GLY A 150 -6.66 5.43 -28.91
C GLY A 150 -5.26 4.91 -28.53
N SER A 151 -4.47 5.65 -27.76
CA SER A 151 -3.10 5.26 -27.37
C SER A 151 -3.01 4.54 -26.01
N GLY A 152 -4.14 4.18 -25.41
CA GLY A 152 -4.14 3.54 -24.08
C GLY A 152 -3.91 4.54 -22.95
N ARG A 153 -3.43 4.06 -21.80
CA ARG A 153 -3.25 4.90 -20.59
C ARG A 153 -1.83 5.46 -20.59
N ILE A 154 -1.66 6.77 -20.75
CA ILE A 154 -0.34 7.42 -20.84
C ILE A 154 -0.10 8.27 -19.58
N PHE A 155 1.14 8.27 -19.08
CA PHE A 155 1.53 9.15 -17.98
C PHE A 155 1.91 10.53 -18.50
N ASN A 156 1.73 11.56 -17.68
CA ASN A 156 2.25 12.89 -18.00
C ASN A 156 3.77 12.84 -18.19
N GLU A 157 4.31 13.63 -19.13
CA GLU A 157 5.74 13.63 -19.48
C GLU A 157 6.62 13.98 -18.27
N ASP A 158 6.16 14.92 -17.46
CA ASP A 158 6.88 15.33 -16.26
C ASP A 158 6.77 14.29 -15.14
N TYR A 159 5.70 13.50 -15.05
CA TYR A 159 5.41 12.64 -13.90
C TYR A 159 6.48 11.56 -13.65
N PHE A 160 7.10 11.56 -12.49
CA PHE A 160 7.90 10.42 -12.02
C PHE A 160 7.00 9.38 -11.34
N THR A 161 7.31 8.10 -11.56
CA THR A 161 6.54 6.98 -11.03
C THR A 161 6.42 7.05 -9.51
N GLY A 162 5.19 7.10 -9.00
CA GLY A 162 4.88 7.11 -7.58
C GLY A 162 4.94 8.47 -6.89
N ASP A 163 5.29 9.54 -7.61
CA ASP A 163 5.42 10.88 -7.04
C ASP A 163 4.10 11.64 -7.10
N VAL A 164 3.44 11.76 -5.95
CA VAL A 164 2.20 12.52 -5.79
C VAL A 164 2.43 13.89 -5.12
N GLY A 165 3.69 14.31 -4.97
CA GLY A 165 4.04 15.56 -4.30
C GLY A 165 3.79 15.55 -2.78
N PHE A 166 3.63 14.36 -2.18
CA PHE A 166 3.40 14.20 -0.75
C PHE A 166 4.72 14.00 0.01
N ASP A 167 5.31 15.11 0.45
CA ASP A 167 6.43 15.11 1.40
C ASP A 167 6.26 16.22 2.45
N PRO A 168 5.45 15.98 3.49
CA PRO A 168 5.23 16.97 4.54
C PRO A 168 6.47 17.17 5.43
N LEU A 169 7.46 16.27 5.38
CA LEU A 169 8.63 16.27 6.24
C LEU A 169 9.91 16.76 5.52
N GLY A 170 9.85 16.99 4.21
CA GLY A 170 11.00 17.43 3.42
C GLY A 170 12.13 16.40 3.40
N LEU A 171 11.79 15.10 3.43
CA LEU A 171 12.75 14.00 3.45
C LEU A 171 13.22 13.62 2.05
N ALA A 172 12.60 14.13 0.99
CA ALA A 172 13.06 13.94 -0.37
C ALA A 172 14.38 14.72 -0.59
N PRO A 173 15.50 14.03 -0.87
CA PRO A 173 16.75 14.71 -1.18
C PRO A 173 16.66 15.39 -2.55
N GLU A 174 17.35 16.52 -2.70
CA GLU A 174 17.43 17.25 -3.97
C GLU A 174 18.41 16.58 -4.96
N ASP A 175 19.32 15.73 -4.47
CA ASP A 175 20.29 15.00 -5.27
C ASP A 175 19.64 13.79 -5.98
N PRO A 176 19.72 13.70 -7.32
CA PRO A 176 19.08 12.61 -8.07
C PRO A 176 19.55 11.20 -7.67
N ASP A 177 20.85 11.03 -7.40
CA ASP A 177 21.41 9.72 -7.06
C ASP A 177 20.94 9.25 -5.66
N GLU A 178 20.85 10.17 -4.71
CA GLU A 178 20.29 9.90 -3.39
C GLU A 178 18.79 9.59 -3.46
N PHE A 179 18.05 10.32 -4.31
CA PHE A 179 16.62 10.06 -4.56
C PHE A 179 16.39 8.64 -5.12
N TYR A 180 17.17 8.23 -6.14
CA TYR A 180 17.08 6.88 -6.70
C TYR A 180 17.47 5.79 -5.69
N THR A 181 18.42 6.10 -4.80
CA THR A 181 18.81 5.20 -3.71
C THR A 181 17.66 5.01 -2.71
N LEU A 182 16.97 6.08 -2.31
CA LEU A 182 15.81 5.98 -1.42
C LEU A 182 14.64 5.26 -2.09
N HIS A 183 14.36 5.55 -3.35
CA HIS A 183 13.31 4.87 -4.11
C HIS A 183 13.60 3.36 -4.24
N THR A 184 14.88 3.01 -4.44
CA THR A 184 15.31 1.60 -4.45
C THR A 184 15.09 0.94 -3.09
N LYS A 185 15.42 1.62 -1.99
CA LYS A 185 15.17 1.11 -0.62
C LYS A 185 13.67 0.93 -0.36
N GLU A 186 12.83 1.86 -0.79
CA GLU A 186 11.38 1.74 -0.69
C GLU A 186 10.89 0.48 -1.43
N LEU A 187 11.34 0.28 -2.66
CA LEU A 187 10.92 -0.84 -3.47
C LEU A 187 11.34 -2.20 -2.88
N GLN A 188 12.54 -2.29 -2.31
CA GLN A 188 13.01 -3.54 -1.67
C GLN A 188 12.20 -3.87 -0.42
N ASN A 189 11.90 -2.86 0.41
CA ASN A 189 11.01 -3.06 1.56
C ASN A 189 9.58 -3.41 1.11
N GLY A 190 9.09 -2.80 0.02
CA GLY A 190 7.82 -3.12 -0.61
C GLY A 190 7.75 -4.57 -1.09
N ARG A 191 8.78 -5.05 -1.79
CA ARG A 191 8.87 -6.46 -2.24
C ARG A 191 8.88 -7.43 -1.08
N LEU A 192 9.69 -7.15 -0.05
CA LEU A 192 9.73 -7.94 1.17
C LEU A 192 8.37 -7.96 1.85
N ALA A 193 7.70 -6.82 1.95
CA ALA A 193 6.38 -6.71 2.57
C ALA A 193 5.30 -7.44 1.78
N MET A 194 5.32 -7.42 0.44
CA MET A 194 4.38 -8.19 -0.38
C MET A 194 4.50 -9.70 -0.11
N LEU A 195 5.72 -10.22 -0.04
CA LEU A 195 5.97 -11.63 0.29
C LEU A 195 5.65 -11.94 1.75
N GLY A 196 6.03 -11.05 2.67
CA GLY A 196 5.75 -11.18 4.10
C GLY A 196 4.25 -11.24 4.36
N TRP A 197 3.50 -10.25 3.89
CA TRP A 197 2.05 -10.18 4.09
C TRP A 197 1.32 -11.39 3.49
N SER A 198 1.67 -11.80 2.27
CA SER A 198 1.05 -12.99 1.66
C SER A 198 1.39 -14.28 2.41
N GLY A 199 2.62 -14.44 2.90
CA GLY A 199 3.03 -15.58 3.72
C GLY A 199 2.32 -15.59 5.08
N MET A 200 2.17 -14.42 5.69
CA MET A 200 1.45 -14.21 6.95
C MET A 200 -0.02 -14.63 6.83
N VAL A 201 -0.73 -14.12 5.82
CA VAL A 201 -2.11 -14.49 5.51
C VAL A 201 -2.25 -16.00 5.22
N ALA A 202 -1.32 -16.58 4.48
CA ALA A 202 -1.36 -18.01 4.17
C ALA A 202 -1.17 -18.89 5.43
N GLN A 203 -0.31 -18.48 6.36
CA GLN A 203 -0.08 -19.20 7.62
C GLN A 203 -1.30 -19.14 8.53
N GLU A 204 -1.92 -17.97 8.70
CA GLU A 204 -3.16 -17.83 9.47
C GLU A 204 -4.29 -18.67 8.87
N LEU A 205 -4.43 -18.71 7.54
CA LEU A 205 -5.45 -19.51 6.86
C LEU A 205 -5.30 -21.02 7.10
N VAL A 206 -4.07 -21.52 7.10
CA VAL A 206 -3.81 -22.96 7.25
C VAL A 206 -3.86 -23.38 8.72
N ASN A 207 -3.27 -22.58 9.61
CA ASN A 207 -3.11 -22.95 11.01
C ASN A 207 -4.28 -22.48 11.89
N GLY A 208 -5.04 -21.46 11.45
CA GLY A 208 -6.15 -20.89 12.20
C GLY A 208 -5.71 -20.19 13.49
N LYS A 209 -4.44 -19.78 13.57
CA LYS A 209 -3.81 -19.14 14.72
C LYS A 209 -3.11 -17.87 14.27
N GLU A 210 -2.99 -16.91 15.19
CA GLU A 210 -2.19 -15.70 15.01
C GLU A 210 -0.72 -16.02 14.74
N ILE A 211 0.00 -15.09 14.12
CA ILE A 211 1.34 -15.36 13.61
C ILE A 211 2.36 -15.48 14.72
N PHE A 212 2.26 -14.65 15.77
CA PHE A 212 3.15 -14.77 16.93
C PHE A 212 2.87 -16.03 17.76
N VAL A 213 1.61 -16.46 17.83
CA VAL A 213 1.22 -17.74 18.45
C VAL A 213 1.77 -18.91 17.63
N ASN A 214 1.66 -18.84 16.30
CA ASN A 214 2.21 -19.84 15.39
C ASN A 214 3.74 -19.90 15.45
N ALA A 215 4.40 -18.76 15.67
CA ALA A 215 5.84 -18.67 15.89
C ALA A 215 6.29 -19.11 17.30
N GLY A 216 5.35 -19.36 18.22
CA GLY A 216 5.63 -19.73 19.61
C GLY A 216 6.16 -18.57 20.47
N LEU A 217 5.89 -17.33 20.06
CA LEU A 217 6.32 -16.09 20.72
C LEU A 217 5.24 -15.45 21.59
N ALA A 218 3.98 -15.88 21.44
CA ALA A 218 2.82 -15.42 22.21
C ALA A 218 2.02 -16.62 22.75
N GLU A 219 1.21 -16.40 23.80
CA GLU A 219 0.34 -17.44 24.34
C GLU A 219 -0.90 -17.59 23.45
N ASP A 220 -1.46 -18.79 23.33
CA ASP A 220 -2.69 -18.97 22.56
C ASP A 220 -3.89 -18.63 23.45
N ARG A 221 -4.29 -17.36 23.45
CA ARG A 221 -5.40 -16.85 24.28
C ARG A 221 -6.75 -16.89 23.55
N PHE A 222 -6.72 -17.20 22.26
CA PHE A 222 -7.88 -17.13 21.38
C PHE A 222 -8.84 -18.32 21.57
N ASP A 223 -10.09 -18.00 21.88
CA ASP A 223 -11.19 -18.98 21.93
C ASP A 223 -12.09 -18.82 20.69
N PRO A 224 -12.00 -19.76 19.71
CA PRO A 224 -12.80 -19.69 18.48
C PRO A 224 -14.31 -19.78 18.71
N SER A 225 -14.76 -20.20 19.90
CA SER A 225 -16.19 -20.25 20.24
C SER A 225 -16.82 -18.87 20.50
N GLN A 226 -16.01 -17.83 20.71
CA GLN A 226 -16.48 -16.46 20.96
C GLN A 226 -16.72 -15.64 19.69
N LEU A 227 -16.48 -16.22 18.52
CA LEU A 227 -16.69 -15.52 17.25
C LEU A 227 -18.19 -15.24 16.98
N PRO A 228 -18.55 -14.04 16.50
CA PRO A 228 -19.91 -13.70 16.12
C PRO A 228 -20.41 -14.48 14.89
N VAL A 229 -19.50 -15.05 14.09
CA VAL A 229 -19.79 -15.91 12.93
C VAL A 229 -18.99 -17.19 13.07
N GLN A 230 -19.67 -18.29 13.39
CA GLN A 230 -19.11 -19.64 13.38
C GLN A 230 -19.37 -20.28 12.00
N PHE A 231 -18.34 -20.87 11.40
CA PHE A 231 -18.43 -21.63 10.15
C PHE A 231 -18.39 -23.13 10.42
#